data_AF-A0A9X9Z767-F1
#
_entry.id   AF-A0A9X9Z767-F1
#
_cell.length_a   1.000
_cell.length_b   1.000
_cell.length_c   1.000
_cell.angle_alpha   90.00
_cell.angle_beta   90.00
_cell.angle_gamma   90.00
#
_symmetry.space_group_name_H-M   'P 1'
#
loop_
_entity.id
_entity.type
_entity.pdbx_description
1 polymer ?
#
loop_
_entity_poly.entity_id
_entity_poly.type
_entity_poly.pdbx_seq_one_letter_code
_entity_poly.pdbx_strand_id
1 'polypeptide(L)'
;MQPTEAQGASLDELGNASIQASEMIRASCPSQVAATAPGRLTAMQQRIEAMEKAVDLVQPALDRFYGSLTDEQKARFNALAEDQRRATASSNTGGSLVQNCASPAALDWPSTDIEARLHPNDTQRAALQVLQDTSAKVSASLKAACEPSDVMTPPARMAAVRKRLDTMLDGVKSVRAALEDFYATLNDEQKAQFEAIGPRRTS
;
A
#
# COMPACT_ATOMS: atom_id res chain seq x y z
N MET A 1 -17.26 -30.81 5.24
CA MET A 1 -17.81 -30.72 3.87
C MET A 1 -16.81 -31.39 2.96
N GLN A 2 -17.23 -32.35 2.14
CA GLN A 2 -16.35 -32.95 1.15
C GLN A 2 -16.56 -32.17 -0.16
N PRO A 3 -15.61 -31.34 -0.60
CA PRO A 3 -15.71 -30.62 -1.86
C PRO A 3 -15.86 -31.62 -3.02
N THR A 4 -16.54 -31.21 -4.09
CA THR A 4 -16.51 -31.99 -5.34
C THR A 4 -15.08 -32.00 -5.90
N GLU A 5 -14.75 -32.94 -6.79
CA GLU A 5 -13.43 -32.99 -7.42
C GLU A 5 -13.08 -31.68 -8.15
N ALA A 6 -14.05 -31.09 -8.85
CA ALA A 6 -13.90 -29.79 -9.50
C ALA A 6 -13.69 -28.64 -8.49
N GLN A 7 -14.40 -28.66 -7.36
CA GLN A 7 -14.20 -27.68 -6.27
C GLN A 7 -12.82 -27.85 -5.64
N GLY A 8 -12.35 -29.10 -5.45
CA GLY A 8 -11.02 -29.42 -4.97
C GLY A 8 -9.93 -28.85 -5.87
N ALA A 9 -10.01 -29.11 -7.18
CA ALA A 9 -9.06 -28.57 -8.14
C ALA A 9 -9.01 -27.02 -8.15
N SER A 10 -10.15 -26.35 -8.06
CA SER A 10 -10.19 -24.88 -7.99
C SER A 10 -9.65 -24.32 -6.67
N LEU A 11 -9.81 -25.06 -5.56
CA LEU A 11 -9.23 -24.70 -4.26
C LEU A 11 -7.71 -24.88 -4.27
N ASP A 12 -7.20 -25.93 -4.90
CA ASP A 12 -5.76 -26.16 -5.08
C ASP A 12 -5.13 -25.06 -5.95
N GLU A 13 -5.80 -24.64 -7.02
CA GLU A 13 -5.37 -23.51 -7.84
C GLU A 13 -5.29 -22.21 -7.03
N LEU A 14 -6.33 -21.91 -6.23
CA LEU A 14 -6.33 -20.77 -5.32
C LEU A 14 -5.19 -20.85 -4.29
N GLY A 15 -4.91 -22.05 -3.77
CA GLY A 15 -3.79 -22.30 -2.86
C GLY A 15 -2.43 -21.99 -3.52
N ASN A 16 -2.21 -22.50 -4.72
CA ASN A 16 -0.97 -22.27 -5.48
C ASN A 16 -0.80 -20.79 -5.84
N ALA A 17 -1.86 -20.10 -6.28
CA ALA A 17 -1.84 -18.67 -6.55
C ALA A 17 -1.46 -17.87 -5.28
N SER A 18 -1.99 -18.27 -4.13
CA SER A 18 -1.69 -17.63 -2.84
C SER A 18 -0.23 -17.82 -2.40
N ILE A 19 0.36 -19.00 -2.64
CA ILE A 19 1.77 -19.27 -2.37
C ILE A 19 2.65 -18.39 -3.26
N GLN A 20 2.42 -18.39 -4.57
CA GLN A 20 3.20 -17.60 -5.51
C GLN A 20 3.06 -16.09 -5.27
N ALA A 21 1.86 -15.61 -4.92
CA ALA A 21 1.62 -14.23 -4.49
C ALA A 21 2.46 -13.87 -3.25
N SER A 22 2.51 -14.77 -2.26
CA SER A 22 3.29 -14.57 -1.04
C SER A 22 4.80 -14.50 -1.31
N GLU A 23 5.30 -15.34 -2.22
CA GLU A 23 6.70 -15.32 -2.66
C GLU A 23 7.05 -14.02 -3.39
N MET A 24 6.17 -13.54 -4.28
CA MET A 24 6.35 -12.28 -4.99
C MET A 24 6.42 -11.08 -4.04
N ILE A 25 5.51 -11.02 -3.07
CA ILE A 25 5.53 -9.96 -2.05
C ILE A 25 6.82 -10.05 -1.23
N ARG A 26 7.23 -11.25 -0.81
CA ARG A 26 8.48 -11.45 -0.05
C ARG A 26 9.70 -10.99 -0.84
N ALA A 27 9.77 -11.30 -2.13
CA ALA A 27 10.87 -10.92 -3.00
C ALA A 27 10.95 -9.39 -3.24
N SER A 28 9.83 -8.68 -3.06
CA SER A 28 9.79 -7.20 -3.18
C SER A 28 10.31 -6.46 -1.94
N CYS A 29 10.52 -7.15 -0.81
CA CYS A 29 11.03 -6.52 0.39
C CYS A 29 12.49 -6.09 0.20
N PRO A 30 12.81 -4.79 0.35
CA PRO A 30 14.18 -4.32 0.16
C PRO A 30 15.11 -4.94 1.22
N SER A 31 16.25 -5.47 0.78
CA SER A 31 17.28 -6.03 1.67
C SER A 31 18.17 -4.95 2.31
N GLN A 32 18.12 -3.73 1.77
CA GLN A 32 18.87 -2.57 2.25
C GLN A 32 17.97 -1.33 2.24
N VAL A 33 18.19 -0.43 3.21
CA VAL A 33 17.49 0.85 3.25
C VAL A 33 18.05 1.75 2.15
N ALA A 34 17.17 2.31 1.32
CA ALA A 34 17.61 3.24 0.28
C ALA A 34 18.23 4.51 0.90
N ALA A 35 19.41 4.86 0.40
CA ALA A 35 20.21 5.96 0.96
C ALA A 35 19.59 7.35 0.72
N THR A 36 18.75 7.50 -0.31
CA THR A 36 18.14 8.78 -0.66
C THR A 36 16.62 8.76 -0.53
N ALA A 37 16.00 9.90 -0.31
CA ALA A 37 14.54 10.03 -0.22
C ALA A 37 13.83 9.60 -1.51
N PRO A 38 14.29 10.01 -2.72
CA PRO A 38 13.75 9.46 -3.97
C PRO A 38 13.92 7.94 -4.07
N GLY A 39 15.05 7.40 -3.60
CA GLY A 39 15.28 5.95 -3.55
C GLY A 39 14.30 5.23 -2.62
N ARG A 40 13.98 5.82 -1.47
CA ARG A 40 12.99 5.26 -0.52
C ARG A 40 11.59 5.21 -1.14
N LEU A 41 11.17 6.27 -1.86
CA LEU A 41 9.88 6.25 -2.59
C LEU A 41 9.89 5.29 -3.78
N THR A 42 11.02 5.11 -4.45
CA THR A 42 11.16 4.08 -5.50
C THR A 42 10.99 2.67 -4.95
N ALA A 43 11.60 2.37 -3.79
CA ALA A 43 11.41 1.10 -3.12
C ALA A 43 9.95 0.91 -2.66
N MET A 44 9.31 1.97 -2.15
CA MET A 44 7.88 1.94 -1.80
C MET A 44 7.01 1.62 -3.02
N GLN A 45 7.27 2.27 -4.16
CA GLN A 45 6.56 2.02 -5.41
C GLN A 45 6.67 0.55 -5.83
N GLN A 46 7.89 0.00 -5.86
CA GLN A 46 8.12 -1.40 -6.26
C GLN A 46 7.38 -2.40 -5.37
N ARG A 47 7.28 -2.13 -4.07
CA ARG A 47 6.52 -2.97 -3.14
C ARG A 47 5.03 -2.95 -3.45
N ILE A 48 4.46 -1.79 -3.77
CA ILE A 48 3.03 -1.68 -4.13
C ILE A 48 2.77 -2.39 -5.45
N GLU A 49 3.63 -2.20 -6.46
CA GLU A 49 3.54 -2.90 -7.76
C GLU A 49 3.58 -4.43 -7.59
N ALA A 50 4.39 -4.94 -6.67
CA ALA A 50 4.40 -6.36 -6.34
C ALA A 50 3.12 -6.82 -5.63
N MET A 51 2.54 -6.00 -4.76
CA MET A 51 1.24 -6.28 -4.13
C MET A 51 0.11 -6.30 -5.16
N GLU A 52 0.10 -5.40 -6.14
CA GLU A 52 -0.89 -5.42 -7.22
C GLU A 52 -0.81 -6.71 -8.04
N LYS A 53 0.40 -7.09 -8.47
CA LYS A 53 0.62 -8.34 -9.21
C LYS A 53 0.20 -9.58 -8.40
N ALA A 54 0.44 -9.58 -7.09
CA ALA A 54 -0.01 -10.63 -6.21
C ALA A 54 -1.54 -10.72 -6.14
N VAL A 55 -2.24 -9.57 -6.10
CA VAL A 55 -3.71 -9.53 -6.17
C VAL A 55 -4.22 -9.97 -7.53
N ASP A 56 -3.60 -9.52 -8.63
CA ASP A 56 -3.97 -9.90 -9.99
C ASP A 56 -3.80 -11.41 -10.25
N LEU A 57 -2.90 -12.07 -9.51
CA LEU A 57 -2.71 -13.52 -9.54
C LEU A 57 -3.80 -14.27 -8.75
N VAL A 58 -4.15 -13.77 -7.55
CA VAL A 58 -5.08 -14.46 -6.64
C VAL A 58 -6.54 -14.24 -7.05
N GLN A 59 -6.89 -13.04 -7.53
CA GLN A 59 -8.28 -12.67 -7.78
C GLN A 59 -9.00 -13.60 -8.78
N PRO A 60 -8.42 -13.95 -9.94
CA PRO A 60 -9.08 -14.88 -10.87
C PRO A 60 -9.29 -16.28 -10.28
N ALA A 61 -8.32 -16.80 -9.50
CA ALA A 61 -8.44 -18.10 -8.86
C ALA A 61 -9.53 -18.07 -7.76
N LEU A 62 -9.62 -16.97 -7.02
CA LEU A 62 -10.65 -16.76 -6.01
C LEU A 62 -12.04 -16.66 -6.65
N ASP A 63 -12.17 -15.94 -7.77
CA ASP A 63 -13.42 -15.81 -8.51
C ASP A 63 -13.90 -17.18 -9.01
N ARG A 64 -13.01 -18.01 -9.57
CA ARG A 64 -13.35 -19.38 -10.01
C ARG A 64 -13.77 -20.27 -8.86
N PHE A 65 -12.98 -20.31 -7.78
CA PHE A 65 -13.32 -21.11 -6.60
C PHE A 65 -14.67 -20.68 -6.04
N TYR A 66 -14.87 -19.38 -5.78
CA TYR A 66 -16.12 -18.86 -5.23
C TYR A 66 -17.31 -19.10 -6.16
N GLY A 67 -17.12 -18.97 -7.47
CA GLY A 67 -18.14 -19.26 -8.48
C GLY A 67 -18.57 -20.72 -8.52
N SER A 68 -17.67 -21.65 -8.17
CA SER A 68 -17.95 -23.09 -8.14
C SER A 68 -18.78 -23.56 -6.92
N LEU A 69 -18.92 -22.70 -5.90
CA LEU A 69 -19.62 -23.02 -4.65
C LEU A 69 -21.14 -22.91 -4.80
N THR A 70 -21.87 -23.77 -4.09
CA THR A 70 -23.32 -23.60 -3.87
C THR A 70 -23.60 -22.41 -2.96
N ASP A 71 -24.85 -21.95 -2.92
CA ASP A 71 -25.22 -20.80 -2.09
C ASP A 71 -25.02 -21.07 -0.59
N GLU A 72 -25.26 -22.30 -0.12
CA GLU A 72 -24.96 -22.70 1.26
C GLU A 72 -23.46 -22.70 1.56
N GLN A 73 -22.64 -23.14 0.60
CA GLN A 73 -21.18 -23.11 0.72
C GLN A 73 -20.66 -21.67 0.73
N LYS A 74 -21.19 -20.79 -0.12
CA LYS A 74 -20.87 -19.35 -0.13
C LYS A 74 -21.25 -18.69 1.19
N ALA A 75 -22.43 -18.97 1.73
CA ALA A 75 -22.88 -18.42 3.01
C ALA A 75 -21.92 -18.80 4.16
N ARG A 76 -21.49 -20.06 4.22
CA ARG A 76 -20.51 -20.53 5.21
C ARG A 76 -19.12 -19.92 5.00
N PHE A 77 -18.66 -19.82 3.75
CA PHE A 77 -17.37 -19.22 3.42
C PHE A 77 -17.33 -17.72 3.78
N ASN A 78 -18.42 -16.99 3.53
CA ASN A 78 -18.57 -15.59 3.94
C ASN A 78 -18.53 -15.45 5.47
N ALA A 79 -19.23 -16.31 6.22
CA ALA A 79 -19.25 -16.30 7.68
C ALA A 79 -17.85 -16.52 8.29
N LEU A 80 -17.07 -17.46 7.76
CA LEU A 80 -15.68 -17.68 8.19
C LEU A 80 -14.81 -16.41 8.03
N ALA A 81 -15.00 -15.69 6.93
CA ALA A 81 -14.28 -14.44 6.66
C ALA A 81 -14.73 -13.27 7.56
N GLU A 82 -15.95 -13.32 8.10
CA GLU A 82 -16.47 -12.38 9.10
C GLU A 82 -15.95 -12.70 10.50
N ASP A 83 -15.93 -13.97 10.89
CA ASP A 83 -15.43 -14.42 12.18
C ASP A 83 -13.94 -14.09 12.34
N GLN A 84 -13.13 -14.32 11.30
CA GLN A 84 -11.73 -13.90 11.29
C GLN A 84 -11.56 -12.38 11.43
N ARG A 85 -12.45 -11.58 10.81
CA ARG A 85 -12.45 -10.12 10.99
C ARG A 85 -12.79 -9.71 12.42
N ARG A 86 -13.80 -10.32 13.03
CA ARG A 86 -14.19 -10.04 14.42
C ARG A 86 -13.09 -10.45 15.40
N ALA A 87 -12.44 -11.58 15.17
CA ALA A 87 -11.31 -12.04 15.96
C ALA A 87 -10.13 -11.07 15.89
N THR A 88 -9.74 -10.65 14.67
CA THR A 88 -8.65 -9.68 14.46
C THR A 88 -8.97 -8.28 14.97
N ALA A 89 -10.23 -7.84 14.94
CA ALA A 89 -10.66 -6.58 15.55
C ALA A 89 -10.62 -6.62 17.08
N SER A 90 -10.87 -7.79 17.69
CA SER A 90 -10.89 -7.97 19.15
C SER A 90 -9.49 -8.17 19.74
N SER A 91 -8.52 -8.64 18.96
CA SER A 91 -7.14 -8.88 19.40
C SER A 91 -6.20 -7.68 19.25
N ASN A 92 -6.66 -6.56 18.68
CA ASN A 92 -5.79 -5.45 18.31
C ASN A 92 -5.88 -4.25 19.28
N THR A 93 -5.12 -4.31 20.37
CA THR A 93 -4.72 -3.14 21.17
C THR A 93 -3.54 -2.37 20.55
N GLY A 94 -3.07 -2.76 19.35
CA GLY A 94 -2.07 -2.06 18.55
C GLY A 94 -2.43 -2.02 17.07
N GLY A 95 -3.03 -0.90 16.62
CA GLY A 95 -3.16 -0.48 15.23
C GLY A 95 -3.77 -1.49 14.25
N SER A 96 -5.09 -1.40 14.00
CA SER A 96 -5.78 -2.15 12.92
C SER A 96 -5.05 -2.01 11.58
N LEU A 97 -5.01 -3.07 10.76
CA LEU A 97 -4.58 -2.97 9.36
C LEU A 97 -5.38 -1.89 8.60
N VAL A 98 -6.60 -1.58 9.07
CA VAL A 98 -7.43 -0.46 8.61
C VAL A 98 -6.89 0.90 9.09
N GLN A 99 -6.34 0.99 10.31
CA GLN A 99 -5.60 2.17 10.78
C GLN A 99 -4.29 2.38 10.00
N ASN A 100 -3.66 1.32 9.51
CA ASN A 100 -2.46 1.43 8.66
C ASN A 100 -2.76 1.87 7.22
N CYS A 101 -3.98 1.69 6.73
CA CYS A 101 -4.41 2.16 5.41
C CYS A 101 -4.31 3.69 5.30
N ALA A 102 -4.50 4.40 6.42
CA ALA A 102 -4.63 5.84 6.47
C ALA A 102 -3.50 6.56 7.23
N SER A 103 -2.35 5.90 7.51
CA SER A 103 -1.30 6.54 8.31
C SER A 103 -0.65 7.71 7.53
N PRO A 104 -0.98 8.99 7.83
CA PRO A 104 -0.58 10.13 7.01
C PRO A 104 0.89 10.51 7.22
N ALA A 105 1.47 10.01 8.32
CA ALA A 105 2.81 10.38 8.79
C ALA A 105 3.92 10.10 7.77
N ALA A 106 3.73 9.11 6.88
CA ALA A 106 4.68 8.81 5.82
C ALA A 106 4.78 9.91 4.75
N LEU A 107 3.70 10.66 4.51
CA LEU A 107 3.61 11.69 3.47
C LEU A 107 3.74 13.13 4.01
N ASP A 108 3.80 13.31 5.32
CA ASP A 108 3.98 14.61 5.96
C ASP A 108 5.46 15.03 5.94
N TRP A 109 5.78 16.06 5.16
CA TRP A 109 7.14 16.56 4.97
C TRP A 109 7.47 17.62 6.04
N PRO A 110 8.57 17.47 6.82
CA PRO A 110 8.89 18.34 7.95
C PRO A 110 9.40 19.71 7.46
N SER A 111 8.46 20.54 7.06
CA SER A 111 8.71 21.77 6.30
C SER A 111 9.56 22.76 7.09
N THR A 112 9.31 22.88 8.39
CA THR A 112 10.12 23.71 9.30
C THR A 112 11.58 23.24 9.36
N ASP A 113 11.83 21.92 9.43
CA ASP A 113 13.20 21.39 9.46
C ASP A 113 13.90 21.56 8.10
N ILE A 114 13.15 21.39 7.01
CA ILE A 114 13.66 21.57 5.65
C ILE A 114 14.07 23.02 5.44
N GLU A 115 13.21 23.98 5.78
CA GLU A 115 13.49 25.42 5.70
C GLU A 115 14.70 25.81 6.56
N ALA A 116 14.73 25.36 7.82
CA ALA A 116 15.78 25.72 8.77
C ALA A 116 17.16 25.15 8.43
N ARG A 117 17.23 24.00 7.76
CA ARG A 117 18.52 23.39 7.38
C ARG A 117 18.96 23.84 6.00
N LEU A 118 18.10 23.68 5.00
CA LEU A 118 18.50 23.86 3.60
C LEU A 118 18.54 25.33 3.18
N HIS A 119 17.89 26.23 3.93
CA HIS A 119 17.73 27.65 3.58
C HIS A 119 17.35 27.84 2.10
N PRO A 120 16.22 27.24 1.66
CA PRO A 120 15.89 27.16 0.25
C PRO A 120 15.64 28.53 -0.39
N ASN A 121 16.09 28.69 -1.64
CA ASN A 121 15.76 29.88 -2.45
C ASN A 121 14.32 29.81 -2.99
N ASP A 122 13.87 30.83 -3.72
CA ASP A 122 12.49 30.92 -4.23
C ASP A 122 12.10 29.73 -5.12
N THR A 123 13.00 29.28 -6.00
CA THR A 123 12.77 28.12 -6.86
C THR A 123 12.62 26.84 -6.04
N GLN A 124 13.49 26.64 -5.05
CA GLN A 124 13.46 25.47 -4.16
C GLN A 124 12.21 25.47 -3.28
N ARG A 125 11.78 26.64 -2.78
CA ARG A 125 10.53 26.80 -2.01
C ARG A 125 9.30 26.50 -2.84
N ALA A 126 9.26 26.96 -4.10
CA ALA A 126 8.17 26.64 -5.01
C ALA A 126 8.07 25.12 -5.26
N ALA A 127 9.21 24.45 -5.49
CA ALA A 127 9.22 22.99 -5.66
C ALA A 127 8.83 22.23 -4.38
N LEU A 128 9.25 22.71 -3.20
CA LEU A 128 8.83 22.16 -1.91
C LEU A 128 7.32 22.29 -1.69
N GLN A 129 6.73 23.43 -2.08
CA GLN A 129 5.28 23.63 -2.00
C GLN A 129 4.53 22.63 -2.89
N VAL A 130 5.00 22.39 -4.11
CA VAL A 130 4.42 21.38 -5.02
C VAL A 130 4.46 19.99 -4.38
N LEU A 131 5.57 19.63 -3.73
CA LEU A 131 5.70 18.37 -3.01
C LEU A 131 4.70 18.26 -1.85
N GLN A 132 4.54 19.32 -1.05
CA GLN A 132 3.57 19.37 0.05
C GLN A 132 2.12 19.25 -0.44
N ASP A 133 1.74 20.02 -1.45
CA ASP A 133 0.40 20.00 -2.03
C ASP A 133 0.07 18.64 -2.63
N THR A 134 1.04 18.02 -3.31
CA THR A 134 0.92 16.67 -3.86
C THR A 134 0.71 15.65 -2.74
N SER A 135 1.53 15.69 -1.69
CA SER A 135 1.38 14.83 -0.50
C SER A 135 0.01 14.99 0.17
N ALA A 136 -0.48 16.23 0.31
CA ALA A 136 -1.78 16.51 0.91
C ALA A 136 -2.92 15.94 0.07
N LYS A 137 -2.87 16.13 -1.26
CA LYS A 137 -3.83 15.56 -2.21
C LYS A 137 -3.85 14.04 -2.15
N VAL A 138 -2.68 13.41 -2.15
CA VAL A 138 -2.56 11.94 -2.06
C VAL A 138 -3.11 11.43 -0.73
N SER A 139 -2.79 12.11 0.37
CA SER A 139 -3.32 11.75 1.69
C SER A 139 -4.86 11.80 1.73
N ALA A 140 -5.47 12.81 1.10
CA ALA A 140 -6.92 12.90 0.98
C ALA A 140 -7.51 11.77 0.13
N SER A 141 -6.89 11.44 -1.01
CA SER A 141 -7.31 10.32 -1.86
C SER A 141 -7.20 8.97 -1.16
N LEU A 142 -6.12 8.73 -0.41
CA LEU A 142 -5.93 7.51 0.36
C LEU A 142 -6.95 7.37 1.47
N LYS A 143 -7.21 8.46 2.21
CA LYS A 143 -8.28 8.48 3.21
C LYS A 143 -9.62 8.08 2.60
N ALA A 144 -9.98 8.64 1.45
CA ALA A 144 -11.21 8.29 0.76
C ALA A 144 -11.25 6.83 0.30
N ALA A 145 -10.13 6.26 -0.16
CA ALA A 145 -10.05 4.86 -0.56
C ALA A 145 -10.13 3.89 0.62
N CYS A 146 -9.72 4.32 1.83
CA CYS A 146 -9.75 3.52 3.04
C CYS A 146 -11.09 3.55 3.79
N GLU A 147 -12.07 4.35 3.35
CA GLU A 147 -13.39 4.37 3.97
C GLU A 147 -14.01 2.97 4.01
N PRO A 148 -14.71 2.61 5.11
CA PRO A 148 -15.38 1.33 5.24
C PRO A 148 -16.35 1.13 4.08
N SER A 149 -16.25 -0.02 3.44
CA SER A 149 -17.16 -0.45 2.39
C SER A 149 -17.93 -1.67 2.90
N ASP A 150 -19.25 -1.72 2.71
CA ASP A 150 -20.14 -2.84 3.07
C ASP A 150 -19.92 -4.11 2.22
N VAL A 151 -18.68 -4.37 1.81
CA VAL A 151 -18.34 -5.46 0.92
C VAL A 151 -18.38 -6.79 1.68
N MET A 152 -19.34 -7.63 1.32
CA MET A 152 -19.67 -8.86 2.05
C MET A 152 -19.02 -10.13 1.48
N THR A 153 -18.72 -10.19 0.18
CA THR A 153 -18.14 -11.40 -0.42
C THR A 153 -16.61 -11.31 -0.52
N PRO A 154 -15.88 -12.43 -0.35
CA PRO A 154 -14.43 -12.45 -0.50
C PRO A 154 -13.91 -11.96 -1.86
N PRO A 155 -14.50 -12.32 -3.03
CA PRO A 155 -14.15 -11.72 -4.32
C PRO A 155 -14.24 -10.20 -4.34
N ALA A 156 -15.36 -9.64 -3.90
CA ALA A 156 -15.56 -8.20 -3.91
C ALA A 156 -14.60 -7.49 -2.95
N ARG A 157 -14.23 -8.13 -1.83
CA ARG A 157 -13.20 -7.61 -0.91
C ARG A 157 -11.84 -7.54 -1.59
N MET A 158 -11.47 -8.56 -2.36
CA MET A 158 -10.21 -8.56 -3.11
C MET A 158 -10.20 -7.46 -4.17
N ALA A 159 -11.29 -7.29 -4.91
CA ALA A 159 -11.43 -6.18 -5.87
C ALA A 159 -11.30 -4.80 -5.19
N ALA A 160 -11.86 -4.64 -3.99
CA ALA A 160 -11.70 -3.41 -3.21
C ALA A 160 -10.26 -3.20 -2.72
N VAL A 161 -9.51 -4.27 -2.41
CA VAL A 161 -8.07 -4.19 -2.12
C VAL A 161 -7.30 -3.76 -3.36
N ARG A 162 -7.58 -4.34 -4.53
CA ARG A 162 -6.95 -3.98 -5.81
C ARG A 162 -7.07 -2.48 -6.09
N LYS A 163 -8.28 -1.93 -5.94
CA LYS A 163 -8.55 -0.49 -6.13
C LYS A 163 -7.81 0.41 -5.14
N ARG A 164 -7.66 -0.04 -3.88
CA ARG A 164 -6.87 0.69 -2.87
C ARG A 164 -5.39 0.70 -3.23
N LEU A 165 -4.86 -0.42 -3.73
CA LEU A 165 -3.48 -0.50 -4.22
C LEU A 165 -3.24 0.41 -5.43
N ASP A 166 -4.19 0.49 -6.39
CA ASP A 166 -4.10 1.44 -7.51
C ASP A 166 -3.93 2.89 -7.01
N THR A 167 -4.81 3.28 -6.08
CA THR A 167 -4.80 4.64 -5.50
C THR A 167 -3.48 4.92 -4.77
N MET A 168 -2.95 3.91 -4.07
CA MET A 168 -1.66 4.00 -3.39
C MET A 168 -0.49 4.11 -4.38
N LEU A 169 -0.52 3.34 -5.46
CA LEU A 169 0.52 3.35 -6.48
C LEU A 169 0.57 4.70 -7.20
N ASP A 170 -0.58 5.22 -7.63
CA ASP A 170 -0.68 6.52 -8.28
C ASP A 170 -0.24 7.65 -7.34
N GLY A 171 -0.61 7.54 -6.07
CA GLY A 171 -0.18 8.47 -5.03
C GLY A 171 1.33 8.49 -4.85
N VAL A 172 1.96 7.33 -4.70
CA VAL A 172 3.42 7.22 -4.55
C VAL A 172 4.16 7.70 -5.79
N LYS A 173 3.68 7.36 -7.00
CA LYS A 173 4.26 7.87 -8.26
C LYS A 173 4.23 9.40 -8.32
N SER A 174 3.12 10.01 -7.91
CA SER A 174 2.96 11.46 -7.90
C SER A 174 3.90 12.14 -6.90
N VAL A 175 3.95 11.64 -5.65
CA VAL A 175 4.84 12.20 -4.62
C VAL A 175 6.30 11.98 -4.99
N ARG A 176 6.65 10.83 -5.58
CA ARG A 176 8.01 10.57 -6.08
C ARG A 176 8.43 11.58 -7.14
N ALA A 177 7.58 11.82 -8.14
CA ALA A 177 7.89 12.80 -9.19
C ALA A 177 8.11 14.21 -8.61
N ALA A 178 7.20 14.68 -7.74
CA ALA A 178 7.37 15.98 -7.09
C ALA A 178 8.63 16.06 -6.20
N LEU A 179 8.98 14.95 -5.54
CA LEU A 179 10.21 14.87 -4.73
C LEU A 179 11.45 14.88 -5.60
N GLU A 180 11.46 14.17 -6.73
CA GLU A 180 12.56 14.16 -7.69
C GLU A 180 12.79 15.57 -8.26
N ASP A 181 11.72 16.29 -8.60
CA ASP A 181 11.77 17.67 -9.05
C ASP A 181 12.37 18.60 -7.98
N PHE A 182 11.89 18.52 -6.74
CA PHE A 182 12.46 19.28 -5.62
C PHE A 182 13.94 18.92 -5.41
N TYR A 183 14.27 17.62 -5.34
CA TYR A 183 15.62 17.14 -5.08
C TYR A 183 16.60 17.55 -6.18
N ALA A 184 16.15 17.66 -7.44
CA ALA A 184 16.95 18.13 -8.56
C ALA A 184 17.34 19.62 -8.43
N THR A 185 16.55 20.43 -7.71
CA THR A 185 16.88 21.84 -7.45
C THR A 185 17.95 22.04 -6.37
N LEU A 186 18.24 21.00 -5.57
CA LEU A 186 19.18 21.08 -4.46
C LEU A 186 20.63 20.89 -4.93
N ASN A 187 21.55 21.64 -4.31
CA ASN A 187 22.97 21.35 -4.42
C ASN A 187 23.39 20.17 -3.53
N ASP A 188 24.63 19.71 -3.64
CA ASP A 188 25.10 18.50 -2.94
C ASP A 188 25.08 18.64 -1.41
N GLU A 189 25.39 19.81 -0.87
CA GLU A 189 25.32 20.10 0.56
C GLU A 189 23.87 20.04 1.06
N GLN A 190 22.94 20.69 0.35
CA GLN A 190 21.52 20.66 0.67
C GLN A 190 20.94 19.24 0.58
N LYS A 191 21.37 18.43 -0.40
CA LYS A 191 20.98 17.02 -0.51
C LYS A 191 21.44 16.23 0.70
N ALA A 192 22.70 16.38 1.12
CA ALA A 192 23.23 15.71 2.30
C ALA A 192 22.45 16.09 3.57
N GLN A 193 22.14 17.38 3.74
CA GLN A 193 21.35 17.86 4.87
C GLN A 193 19.90 17.37 4.85
N PHE A 194 19.28 17.32 3.67
CA PHE A 194 17.94 16.77 3.48
C PHE A 194 17.87 15.30 3.85
N GLU A 195 18.84 14.50 3.40
CA GLU A 195 18.91 13.09 3.77
C GLU A 195 19.12 12.88 5.27
N ALA A 196 19.82 13.78 5.96
CA ALA A 196 19.96 13.74 7.42
C ALA A 196 18.67 14.05 8.20
N ILE A 197 17.62 14.55 7.53
CA ILE A 197 16.28 14.69 8.12
C ILE A 197 15.56 13.33 8.12
N GLY A 198 15.76 12.52 7.07
CA GLY A 198 15.06 11.24 6.83
C GLY A 198 15.15 10.20 7.95
N PRO A 199 16.33 9.86 8.50
CA PRO A 199 16.49 8.86 9.58
C PRO A 199 15.71 9.19 10.86
N ARG A 200 15.33 10.45 11.07
CA ARG A 200 14.56 10.90 12.24
C ARG A 200 13.04 10.80 12.05
N ARG A 201 12.56 10.46 10.85
CA ARG A 201 11.13 10.24 10.56
C ARG A 201 10.66 8.80 10.84
N THR A 202 11.59 7.88 11.08
CA THR A 202 11.33 6.44 11.30
C THR A 202 11.73 5.94 12.68
N SER A 203 12.19 6.83 13.57
CA SER A 203 12.60 6.56 14.95
C SER A 203 11.52 6.93 15.95
#